data_AF-A0A528D6C9-F1
#
_entry.id   AF-A0A528D6C9-F1
#
_cell.length_a   1.000
_cell.length_b   1.000
_cell.length_c   1.000
_cell.angle_alpha   90.00
_cell.angle_beta   90.00
_cell.angle_gamma   90.00
#
_symmetry.space_group_name_H-M   'P 1'
#
loop_
_entity.id
_entity.type
_entity.pdbx_description
1 polymer ?
#
loop_
_entity_poly.entity_id
_entity_poly.type
_entity_poly.pdbx_seq_one_letter_code
_entity_poly.pdbx_strand_id
1 'polypeptide(L)' 'DEANQDLAAGRIDAVQADSIALVEYLKSDQGKACCDLKGMVAPDDEVLGPGIGAGVRKEDTALKEKINAGIK' A
#
# COMPACT_ATOMS: atom_id res chain seq x y z
N ASP A 1 -5.14 -10.02 -5.74
CA ASP A 1 -5.42 -8.62 -6.05
C ASP A 1 -5.91 -8.53 -7.48
N GLU A 2 -7.13 -8.05 -7.63
CA GLU A 2 -7.87 -7.91 -8.88
C GLU A 2 -7.19 -6.89 -9.81
N ALA A 3 -6.60 -5.81 -9.28
CA ALA A 3 -5.91 -4.81 -10.09
C ALA A 3 -4.63 -5.37 -10.73
N ASN A 4 -3.87 -6.19 -10.00
CA ASN A 4 -2.68 -6.86 -10.56
C ASN A 4 -3.06 -7.86 -11.66
N GLN A 5 -4.21 -8.52 -11.56
CA GLN A 5 -4.70 -9.43 -12.60
C GLN A 5 -5.13 -8.68 -13.85
N ASP A 6 -5.82 -7.54 -13.69
CA ASP A 6 -6.21 -6.68 -14.81
C ASP A 6 -4.97 -6.09 -15.50
N LEU A 7 -3.93 -5.71 -14.74
CA LEU A 7 -2.65 -5.25 -15.28
C LEU A 7 -1.96 -6.37 -16.08
N ALA A 8 -1.83 -7.57 -15.49
CA ALA A 8 -1.21 -8.71 -16.17
C ALA A 8 -1.99 -9.19 -17.40
N ALA A 9 -3.32 -9.00 -17.42
CA ALA A 9 -4.17 -9.30 -18.56
C ALA A 9 -4.19 -8.19 -19.64
N GLY A 10 -3.51 -7.06 -19.40
CA GLY A 10 -3.47 -5.92 -20.32
C GLY A 10 -4.80 -5.16 -20.42
N ARG A 11 -5.64 -5.21 -19.38
CA ARG A 11 -6.90 -4.43 -19.33
C ARG A 11 -6.68 -3.00 -18.83
N ILE A 12 -5.60 -2.77 -18.10
CA ILE A 12 -5.17 -1.46 -17.61
C ILE A 12 -3.67 -1.28 -17.88
N ASP A 13 -3.23 -0.04 -18.05
CA ASP A 13 -1.85 0.27 -18.40
C ASP A 13 -0.94 0.43 -17.17
N ALA A 14 -1.51 0.75 -16.00
CA ALA A 14 -0.77 0.97 -14.77
C ALA A 14 -1.64 0.75 -13.52
N VAL A 15 -0.98 0.42 -12.41
CA VAL A 15 -1.56 0.38 -11.06
C VAL A 15 -0.72 1.25 -10.14
N GLN A 16 -1.38 2.08 -9.33
CA GLN A 16 -0.78 2.79 -8.20
C GLN A 16 -1.32 2.18 -6.91
N ALA A 17 -0.43 1.68 -6.06
CA ALA A 17 -0.77 1.10 -4.77
C ALA A 17 0.42 1.23 -3.79
N ASP A 18 0.26 0.71 -2.58
CA ASP A 18 1.31 0.71 -1.57
C ASP A 18 2.59 0.04 -2.09
N SER A 19 3.72 0.71 -1.91
CA SER A 19 5.00 0.28 -2.47
C SER A 19 5.47 -1.05 -1.90
N ILE A 20 5.17 -1.37 -0.64
CA ILE A 20 5.57 -2.64 -0.01
C ILE A 20 4.85 -3.79 -0.71
N ALA A 21 3.54 -3.64 -0.93
CA ALA A 21 2.74 -4.65 -1.61
C ALA A 21 3.16 -4.83 -3.08
N LEU A 22 3.38 -3.74 -3.82
CA LEU A 22 3.78 -3.82 -5.23
C LEU A 22 5.20 -4.36 -5.41
N VAL A 23 6.15 -3.98 -4.53
CA VAL A 23 7.51 -4.53 -4.57
C VAL A 23 7.50 -6.03 -4.32
N GLU A 24 6.66 -6.53 -3.40
CA GLU A 24 6.53 -7.97 -3.18
C GLU A 24 5.87 -8.67 -4.38
N TYR A 25 4.84 -8.07 -4.98
CA TYR A 25 4.23 -8.58 -6.19
C TYR A 25 5.24 -8.72 -7.34
N LEU A 26 6.10 -7.72 -7.56
CA LEU A 26 7.14 -7.74 -8.59
C LEU A 26 8.20 -8.84 -8.37
N LYS A 27 8.28 -9.45 -7.17
CA LYS A 27 9.13 -10.63 -6.93
C LYS A 27 8.47 -11.95 -7.33
N SER A 28 7.15 -11.99 -7.48
CA SER A 28 6.44 -13.17 -7.95
C SER A 28 6.73 -13.46 -9.43
N ASP A 29 6.48 -14.69 -9.89
CA ASP A 29 6.70 -15.06 -11.29
C ASP A 29 5.78 -14.29 -12.24
N GLN A 30 4.53 -14.03 -11.83
CA GLN A 30 3.60 -13.23 -12.63
C GLN A 30 4.06 -11.77 -12.71
N GLY A 31 4.44 -11.18 -11.58
CA GLY A 31 4.92 -9.79 -11.53
C GLY A 31 6.16 -9.58 -12.41
N LYS A 32 7.13 -10.50 -12.34
CA LYS A 32 8.33 -10.49 -13.20
C LYS A 32 8.00 -10.60 -14.69
N ALA A 33 6.97 -11.37 -15.04
CA ALA A 33 6.57 -11.59 -16.43
C ALA A 33 5.73 -10.45 -17.00
N CYS A 34 4.96 -9.74 -16.16
CA CYS A 34 3.99 -8.75 -16.63
C CYS A 34 4.50 -7.32 -16.61
N CYS A 35 5.31 -6.95 -15.61
CA CYS A 35 5.28 -5.57 -15.14
C CYS A 35 6.64 -5.10 -14.64
N ASP A 36 6.86 -3.79 -14.72
CA ASP A 36 8.00 -3.09 -14.15
C ASP A 36 7.55 -1.90 -13.31
N LEU A 37 8.40 -1.51 -12.36
CA LEU A 37 8.15 -0.32 -11.54
C LEU A 37 8.46 0.94 -12.37
N LYS A 38 7.46 1.78 -12.61
CA LYS A 38 7.63 3.04 -13.36
C LYS A 38 8.12 4.22 -12.54
N GLY A 39 8.04 4.13 -11.22
CA GLY A 39 8.52 5.17 -10.31
C GLY A 39 7.75 5.18 -9.00
N MET A 40 8.20 6.03 -8.09
CA MET A 40 7.48 6.32 -6.85
C MET A 40 6.78 7.66 -7.00
N VAL A 41 5.52 7.73 -6.58
CA VAL A 41 4.79 9.00 -6.53
C VAL A 41 5.49 9.91 -5.53
N ALA A 42 5.58 11.20 -5.86
CA ALA A 42 6.15 12.18 -4.95
C ALA A 42 5.35 12.22 -3.63
N PRO A 43 6.01 12.42 -2.47
CA PRO A 43 5.31 12.60 -1.21
C PRO A 43 4.30 13.74 -1.29
N ASP A 44 3.08 13.47 -0.85
CA ASP A 44 1.99 14.42 -0.74
C ASP A 44 1.25 14.11 0.57
N ASP A 45 1.52 14.88 1.62
CA ASP A 45 0.95 14.64 2.94
C ASP A 45 -0.56 14.90 2.99
N GLU A 46 -1.10 15.74 2.09
CA GLU A 46 -2.54 16.00 2.02
C GLU A 46 -3.30 14.80 1.45
N VAL A 47 -2.68 14.06 0.53
CA VAL A 47 -3.30 12.90 -0.14
C VAL A 47 -2.91 11.56 0.50
N LEU A 48 -1.63 11.34 0.77
CA LEU A 48 -1.08 10.06 1.25
C LEU A 48 -0.96 10.00 2.78
N GLY A 49 -0.91 11.15 3.44
CA GLY A 49 -0.70 11.25 4.87
C GLY A 49 0.74 10.94 5.32
N PRO A 50 1.04 11.15 6.61
CA PRO A 50 2.41 11.09 7.14
C PRO A 50 2.92 9.66 7.41
N GLY A 51 2.14 8.63 7.08
CA GLY A 51 2.48 7.23 7.35
C GLY A 51 1.28 6.37 7.75
N ILE A 52 1.58 5.15 8.20
CA ILE A 52 0.58 4.13 8.56
C ILE A 52 0.30 4.18 10.06
N GLY A 53 -0.98 4.08 10.45
CA GLY A 53 -1.42 4.05 11.84
C GLY A 53 -2.52 3.02 12.10
N ALA A 54 -2.69 2.66 13.37
CA ALA A 54 -3.81 1.83 13.79
C ALA A 54 -5.08 2.66 13.90
N GLY A 55 -6.06 2.41 13.03
CA GLY A 55 -7.38 3.04 13.09
C GLY A 55 -8.22 2.51 14.26
N VAL A 56 -8.74 3.40 15.10
CA VAL A 56 -9.65 3.09 16.22
C VAL A 56 -10.84 4.04 16.20
N ARG A 57 -11.94 3.70 16.87
CA ARG A 57 -13.06 4.64 17.07
C ARG A 57 -12.59 5.86 17.86
N LYS A 58 -13.19 7.01 17.60
CA LYS A 58 -12.76 8.29 18.18
C LYS A 58 -12.84 8.29 19.71
N GLU A 59 -13.84 7.61 20.26
CA GLU A 59 -14.09 7.48 21.69
C GLU A 59 -13.21 6.42 22.39
N ASP A 60 -12.54 5.53 21.64
CA ASP A 60 -11.75 4.41 22.19
C ASP A 60 -10.34 4.86 22.64
N THR A 61 -10.27 5.85 23.54
CA THR A 61 -9.01 6.45 24.01
C THR A 61 -8.12 5.44 24.75
N ALA A 62 -8.71 4.57 25.58
CA ALA A 62 -7.98 3.53 26.31
C ALA A 62 -7.33 2.50 25.38
N LEU A 63 -7.97 2.16 24.25
CA LEU A 63 -7.38 1.26 23.25
C LEU A 63 -6.25 1.95 22.50
N LYS A 64 -6.46 3.21 22.07
CA LYS A 64 -5.44 4.03 21.42
C LYS A 64 -4.16 4.10 22.27
N GLU A 65 -4.29 4.33 23.57
CA GLU A 65 -3.15 4.41 24.50
C GLU A 65 -2.40 3.08 24.62
N LYS A 66 -3.13 1.95 24.72
CA LYS A 66 -2.51 0.62 24.77
C LYS A 66 -1.74 0.30 23.49
N ILE A 67 -2.32 0.60 22.33
CA ILE A 67 -1.65 0.42 21.03
C ILE A 67 -0.39 1.28 20.97
N ASN A 68 -0.49 2.57 21.31
CA ASN A 68 0.66 3.48 21.31
C ASN A 68 1.77 3.01 22.26
N ALA A 69 1.42 2.45 23.42
CA ALA A 69 2.40 1.90 24.35
C ALA A 69 3.08 0.62 23.83
N GLY A 70 2.40 -0.18 23.00
CA GLY A 70 2.98 -1.38 22.39
C GLY A 70 3.81 -1.14 21.13
N ILE A 71 3.70 0.05 20.52
CA ILE A 71 4.49 0.46 19.34
C ILE A 71 5.79 1.19 19.75
N LYS A 72 5.79 1.86 20.91
CA LYS A 72 6.99 2.49 21.49
C LYS A 72 8.06 1.46 21.83
#